data_AF-A0A4Q3BZC8-F1
#
_entry.id   AF-A0A4Q3BZC8-F1
#
_cell.length_a   1.000
_cell.length_b   1.000
_cell.length_c   1.000
_cell.angle_alpha   90.00
_cell.angle_beta   90.00
_cell.angle_gamma   90.00
#
_symmetry.space_group_name_H-M   'P 1'
#
loop_
_entity.id
_entity.type
_entity.pdbx_description
1 polymer ?
#
loop_
_entity_poly.entity_id
_entity_poly.type
_entity_poly.pdbx_seq_one_letter_code
_entity_poly.pdbx_strand_id
1 'polypeptide(L)'
;GLEGRAEAINLVAVYGALSGESTDQVLARFGGQGFGAFKPALGELLVETLRPISARFRELLDDREELDAILARGSAKAREIGRPTLDATYTALGLVR
;
A
#
# COMPACT_ATOMS: atom_id res chain seq x y z
N GLY A 1 -16.40 24.80 -0.02
CA GLY A 1 -16.27 25.00 -1.48
C GLY A 1 -16.16 23.71 -2.29
N LEU A 2 -16.43 22.53 -1.72
CA LEU A 2 -16.37 21.23 -2.43
C LEU A 2 -17.74 20.54 -2.55
N GLU A 3 -18.80 21.15 -2.02
CA GLU A 3 -20.14 20.58 -2.00
C GLU A 3 -20.66 20.36 -3.43
N GLY A 4 -21.22 19.18 -3.69
CA GLY A 4 -21.67 18.77 -5.02
C GLY A 4 -20.56 18.37 -6.02
N ARG A 5 -19.29 18.38 -5.62
CA ARG A 5 -18.13 18.11 -6.49
C ARG A 5 -17.36 16.87 -6.08
N ALA A 6 -17.92 15.70 -6.35
CA ALA A 6 -17.32 14.41 -5.97
C ALA A 6 -15.91 14.21 -6.55
N GLU A 7 -15.66 14.70 -7.77
CA GLU A 7 -14.35 14.64 -8.41
C GLU A 7 -13.30 15.46 -7.66
N ALA A 8 -13.69 16.64 -7.18
CA ALA A 8 -12.83 17.55 -6.43
C ALA A 8 -12.49 16.96 -5.05
N ILE A 9 -13.51 16.42 -4.37
CA ILE A 9 -13.37 15.76 -3.07
C ILE A 9 -12.39 14.60 -3.18
N ASN A 10 -12.53 13.75 -4.20
CA ASN A 10 -11.64 12.61 -4.40
C ASN A 10 -10.18 13.05 -4.59
N LEU A 11 -9.91 14.03 -5.46
CA LEU A 11 -8.53 14.45 -5.71
C LEU A 11 -7.89 15.13 -4.49
N VAL A 12 -8.66 15.91 -3.72
CA VAL A 12 -8.20 16.52 -2.46
C VAL A 12 -7.93 15.45 -1.41
N ALA A 13 -8.79 14.44 -1.30
CA ALA A 13 -8.60 13.32 -0.38
C ALA A 13 -7.35 12.50 -0.72
N VAL A 14 -7.12 12.20 -2.00
CA VAL A 14 -5.89 11.51 -2.45
C VAL A 14 -4.66 12.35 -2.12
N TYR A 15 -4.68 13.66 -2.40
CA TYR A 15 -3.56 14.54 -2.06
C TYR A 15 -3.26 14.49 -0.55
N GLY A 16 -4.28 14.70 0.29
CA GLY A 16 -4.12 14.69 1.75
C GLY A 16 -3.63 13.36 2.29
N ALA A 17 -4.10 12.23 1.74
CA ALA A 17 -3.62 10.91 2.11
C ALA A 17 -2.13 10.69 1.80
N LEU A 18 -1.62 11.29 0.72
CA LEU A 18 -0.22 11.14 0.30
C LEU A 18 0.71 12.14 0.98
N SER A 19 0.25 13.37 1.24
CA SER A 19 1.07 14.41 1.90
C SER A 19 0.97 14.40 3.43
N GLY A 20 -0.01 13.69 4.00
CA GLY A 20 -0.34 13.76 5.43
C GLY A 20 -1.07 15.04 5.84
N GLU A 21 -1.50 15.86 4.87
CA GLU A 21 -2.26 17.09 5.11
C GLU A 21 -3.77 16.80 5.23
N SER A 22 -4.46 17.56 6.10
CA SER A 22 -5.91 17.52 6.19
C SER A 22 -6.57 18.18 4.98
N THR A 23 -7.83 17.84 4.71
CA THR A 23 -8.64 18.48 3.65
C THR A 23 -8.60 20.01 3.75
N ASP A 24 -8.70 20.56 4.97
CA ASP A 24 -8.68 22.01 5.19
C ASP A 24 -7.32 22.63 4.85
N GLN A 25 -6.21 21.95 5.15
CA GLN A 25 -4.87 22.40 4.78
C GLN A 25 -4.68 22.40 3.27
N VAL A 26 -5.14 21.35 2.58
CA VAL A 26 -5.09 21.26 1.12
C VAL A 26 -5.96 22.35 0.48
N LEU A 27 -7.15 22.62 1.03
CA LEU A 27 -8.03 23.69 0.57
C LEU A 27 -7.47 25.08 0.85
N ALA A 28 -6.78 25.29 1.97
CA ALA A 28 -6.10 26.56 2.25
C ALA A 28 -4.96 26.81 1.25
N ARG A 29 -4.26 25.75 0.84
CA ARG A 29 -3.11 25.83 -0.08
C ARG A 29 -3.51 26.01 -1.54
N PHE A 30 -4.57 25.33 -1.99
CA PHE A 30 -4.93 25.27 -3.42
C PHE A 30 -6.31 25.87 -3.73
N GLY A 31 -7.08 26.26 -2.72
CA GLY A 31 -8.38 26.89 -2.87
C GLY A 31 -8.28 28.15 -3.73
N GLY A 32 -9.18 28.27 -4.71
CA GLY A 32 -9.23 29.43 -5.62
C GLY A 32 -8.22 29.41 -6.78
N GLN A 33 -7.22 28.51 -6.78
CA GLN A 33 -6.21 28.43 -7.85
C GLN A 33 -6.67 27.61 -9.08
N GLY A 34 -7.80 26.90 -8.95
CA GLY A 34 -8.33 26.02 -9.99
C GLY A 34 -7.53 24.71 -10.15
N PHE A 35 -8.11 23.77 -10.91
CA PHE A 35 -7.54 22.43 -11.07
C PHE A 35 -6.30 22.38 -11.98
N GLY A 36 -6.02 23.45 -12.72
CA GLY A 36 -4.84 23.55 -13.57
C GLY A 36 -3.53 23.56 -12.78
N ALA A 37 -3.52 24.21 -11.61
CA ALA A 37 -2.37 24.20 -10.69
C ALA A 37 -2.35 22.96 -9.78
N PHE A 38 -3.53 22.51 -9.34
CA PHE A 38 -3.64 21.40 -8.40
C PHE A 38 -3.29 20.03 -8.99
N LYS A 39 -3.74 19.72 -10.22
CA LYS A 39 -3.50 18.40 -10.83
C LYS A 39 -2.01 18.09 -11.06
N PRO A 40 -1.17 19.04 -11.54
CA PRO A 40 0.28 18.82 -11.60
C PRO A 40 0.90 18.53 -10.24
N ALA A 41 0.56 19.33 -9.21
CA ALA A 41 1.08 19.12 -7.85
C ALA A 41 0.68 17.75 -7.28
N LEU A 42 -0.57 17.33 -7.49
CA LEU A 42 -1.03 15.98 -7.14
C LEU A 42 -0.26 14.90 -7.91
N GLY A 43 -0.03 15.10 -9.21
CA GLY A 43 0.71 14.17 -10.06
C GLY A 43 2.16 13.98 -9.60
N GLU A 44 2.85 15.07 -9.30
CA GLU A 44 4.22 15.04 -8.76
C GLU A 44 4.27 14.30 -7.42
N LEU A 45 3.37 14.62 -6.50
CA LEU A 45 3.28 13.95 -5.20
C LEU A 45 3.02 12.44 -5.35
N LEU A 46 2.13 12.05 -6.27
CA LEU A 46 1.85 10.65 -6.61
C LEU A 46 3.11 9.93 -7.10
N VAL A 47 3.83 10.55 -8.04
CA VAL A 47 5.05 9.98 -8.61
C VAL A 47 6.11 9.81 -7.53
N GLU A 48 6.37 10.84 -6.72
CA GLU A 48 7.39 10.76 -5.67
C GLU A 48 7.03 9.75 -4.59
N THR A 49 5.75 9.60 -4.25
CA THR A 49 5.30 8.60 -3.26
C THR A 49 5.43 7.18 -3.80
N LEU A 50 5.04 6.94 -5.06
CA LEU A 50 5.02 5.60 -5.65
C LEU A 50 6.37 5.14 -6.21
N ARG A 51 7.28 6.08 -6.52
CA ARG A 51 8.61 5.79 -7.06
C ARG A 51 9.40 4.78 -6.21
N PRO A 52 9.59 4.96 -4.88
CA PRO A 52 10.36 4.00 -4.07
C PRO A 52 9.69 2.62 -4.00
N ILE A 53 8.35 2.57 -3.93
CA ILE A 53 7.59 1.31 -3.92
C ILE A 53 7.81 0.55 -5.23
N SER A 54 7.68 1.26 -6.35
CA SER A 54 7.86 0.69 -7.69
C SER A 54 9.32 0.28 -7.95
N ALA A 55 10.29 1.03 -7.42
CA ALA A 55 11.70 0.67 -7.49
C ALA A 55 11.96 -0.63 -6.72
N ARG A 56 11.53 -0.69 -5.45
CA ARG A 56 11.71 -1.88 -4.61
C ARG A 56 11.02 -3.12 -5.18
N PHE A 57 9.84 -2.93 -5.76
CA PHE A 57 9.12 -4.00 -6.45
C PHE A 57 9.94 -4.57 -7.61
N ARG A 58 10.54 -3.71 -8.45
CA ARG A 58 11.39 -4.15 -9.57
C ARG A 58 12.68 -4.82 -9.09
N GLU A 59 13.35 -4.24 -8.11
CA GLU A 59 14.54 -4.85 -7.49
C GLU A 59 14.28 -6.30 -7.05
N LEU A 60 13.15 -6.55 -6.38
CA LEU A 60 12.78 -7.90 -5.94
C LEU A 60 12.39 -8.84 -7.10
N LEU A 61 11.86 -8.32 -8.21
CA LEU A 61 11.55 -9.14 -9.38
C LEU A 61 12.82 -9.51 -10.16
N ASP A 62 13.79 -8.61 -10.21
CA ASP A 62 15.05 -8.79 -10.89
C ASP A 62 16.01 -9.68 -10.07
N ASP A 63 15.99 -9.55 -8.75
CA ASP A 63 16.74 -10.42 -7.81
C ASP A 63 15.90 -11.61 -7.35
N ARG A 64 15.87 -12.64 -8.20
CA ARG A 64 15.14 -13.89 -7.92
C ARG A 64 15.67 -14.64 -6.69
N GLU A 65 16.97 -14.58 -6.43
CA GLU A 65 17.59 -15.33 -5.33
C GLU A 65 17.16 -14.75 -3.98
N GLU A 66 17.22 -13.42 -3.81
CA GLU A 66 16.73 -12.78 -2.58
C GLU A 66 15.22 -13.00 -2.41
N LEU A 67 14.44 -12.94 -3.49
CA LEU A 67 13.01 -13.21 -3.43
C LEU A 67 12.71 -14.65 -2.94
N ASP A 68 13.39 -15.65 -3.49
CA ASP A 68 13.25 -17.04 -3.06
C ASP A 68 13.69 -17.23 -1.61
N ALA A 69 14.76 -16.54 -1.18
CA ALA A 69 15.21 -16.56 0.21
C ALA A 69 14.15 -15.96 1.16
N ILE A 70 13.52 -14.84 0.81
CA ILE A 70 12.41 -14.23 1.56
C ILE A 70 11.24 -15.23 1.68
N LEU A 71 10.84 -15.84 0.57
CA LEU A 71 9.74 -16.80 0.53
C LEU A 71 10.03 -18.06 1.35
N ALA A 72 11.26 -18.57 1.30
CA ALA A 72 11.69 -19.72 2.10
C ALA A 72 11.61 -19.42 3.60
N ARG A 73 12.11 -18.26 4.04
CA ARG A 73 12.02 -17.80 5.43
C ARG A 73 10.56 -17.67 5.88
N GLY A 74 9.71 -17.07 5.04
CA GLY A 74 8.27 -16.93 5.30
C GLY A 74 7.57 -18.28 5.43
N SER A 75 7.88 -19.23 4.54
CA SER A 75 7.33 -20.59 4.57
C SER A 75 7.74 -21.34 5.83
N ALA A 76 9.01 -21.26 6.24
CA ALA A 76 9.48 -21.90 7.46
C ALA A 76 8.75 -21.38 8.70
N LYS A 77 8.60 -20.06 8.82
CA LYS A 77 7.84 -19.43 9.92
C LYS A 77 6.37 -19.82 9.91
N ALA A 78 5.73 -19.84 8.74
CA ALA A 78 4.34 -20.26 8.61
C ALA A 78 4.14 -21.73 9.01
N ARG A 79 5.07 -22.61 8.62
CA ARG A 79 5.06 -24.04 9.01
C ARG A 79 5.22 -24.22 10.52
N GLU A 80 6.11 -23.46 11.15
CA GLU A 80 6.30 -23.52 12.60
C GLU A 80 5.01 -23.17 13.35
N ILE A 81 4.35 -22.08 12.94
CA ILE A 81 3.09 -21.62 13.54
C ILE A 81 1.93 -22.58 13.24
N GLY A 82 1.85 -23.09 12.01
CA GLY A 82 0.73 -23.93 11.56
C GLY A 82 0.81 -25.39 12.02
N ARG A 83 2.02 -25.89 12.31
CA ARG A 83 2.25 -27.31 12.66
C ARG A 83 1.40 -27.77 13.85
N PRO A 84 1.34 -27.06 15.00
CA PRO A 84 0.54 -27.49 16.14
C PRO A 84 -0.97 -27.63 15.82
N THR A 85 -1.53 -26.70 15.04
CA THR A 85 -2.94 -26.75 14.63
C THR A 85 -3.21 -27.95 13.73
N LEU A 86 -2.30 -28.22 12.80
CA LEU A 86 -2.43 -29.36 11.91
C LEU A 86 -2.30 -30.68 12.68
N ASP A 87 -1.37 -30.77 13.63
CA ASP A 87 -1.15 -31.94 14.48
C ASP A 87 -2.36 -32.25 15.37
N ALA A 88 -2.95 -31.20 15.98
CA ALA A 88 -4.18 -31.33 16.76
C ALA A 88 -5.35 -31.83 15.90
N THR A 89 -5.42 -31.36 14.64
CA THR A 89 -6.45 -31.79 13.68
C THR A 89 -6.28 -33.26 13.29
N TYR A 90 -5.06 -33.69 12.97
CA TYR A 90 -4.76 -35.10 12.67
C TYR A 90 -5.11 -36.00 13.85
N THR A 91 -4.72 -35.59 15.06
CA THR A 91 -5.04 -36.32 16.30
C THR A 91 -6.55 -36.43 16.52
N ALA A 92 -7.30 -35.33 16.35
CA ALA A 92 -8.75 -35.31 16.51
C ALA A 92 -9.50 -36.21 15.51
N LEU A 93 -8.95 -36.34 14.29
CA LEU A 93 -9.52 -37.20 13.25
C LEU A 93 -9.02 -38.65 13.30
N GLY A 94 -8.06 -38.97 14.19
CA GLY A 94 -7.44 -40.29 14.26
C GLY A 94 -6.55 -40.63 13.06
N LEU A 95 -6.04 -39.62 12.35
CA LEU A 95 -5.17 -39.79 11.19
C LEU A 95 -3.70 -39.91 11.63
N VAL A 96 -2.96 -40.83 11.02
CA VAL A 96 -1.51 -40.93 11.18
C VAL A 96 -0.86 -39.94 10.21
N ARG A 97 0.17 -39.23 10.69
CA ARG A 97 0.92 -38.25 9.92
C ARG A 97 2.19 -38.83 9.34
#